data_AF-H9WPJ9-F1
#
_entry.id   AF-H9WPJ9-F1
#
_cell.length_a   1.000
_cell.length_b   1.000
_cell.length_c   1.000
_cell.angle_alpha   90.00
_cell.angle_beta   90.00
_cell.angle_gamma   90.00
#
_symmetry.space_group_name_H-M   'P 1'
#
loop_
_entity.id
_entity.type
_entity.pdbx_description
1 polymer ?
#
loop_
_entity_poly.entity_id
_entity_poly.type
_entity_poly.pdbx_seq_one_letter_code
_entity_poly.pdbx_strand_id
1 'polypeptide(L)' 'KQGNNRSAGKMFLRRFAGPLLAKVKETTGVVGLEVVPNAREVLISLYNKTLNEVKIIPENVPYRRHVEAFTNHR' A
#
# COMPACT_ATOMS: atom_id res chain seq x y z
N LYS A 1 19.47 9.88 -50.13
CA LYS A 1 19.20 10.79 -48.98
C LYS A 1 18.39 10.01 -47.95
N GLN A 2 18.90 10.02 -46.72
CA GLN A 2 18.56 9.10 -45.63
C GLN A 2 17.13 9.28 -45.10
N GLY A 3 16.52 8.15 -44.71
CA GLY A 3 15.93 8.00 -43.39
C GLY A 3 14.60 8.69 -43.11
N ASN A 4 13.53 8.08 -43.60
CA ASN A 4 12.20 8.21 -43.02
C ASN A 4 12.21 7.60 -41.60
N ASN A 5 12.32 8.43 -40.56
CA ASN A 5 12.14 8.01 -39.17
C ASN A 5 11.66 9.18 -38.30
N ARG A 6 10.46 9.70 -38.59
CA ARG A 6 9.74 10.61 -37.68
C ARG A 6 8.54 9.91 -37.05
N SER A 7 8.77 8.86 -36.28
CA SER A 7 7.73 8.32 -35.38
C SER A 7 8.31 7.59 -34.18
N ALA A 8 9.34 8.16 -33.53
CA ALA A 8 9.90 7.61 -32.30
C ALA A 8 9.51 8.40 -31.03
N GLY A 9 8.82 9.55 -31.18
CA GLY A 9 8.54 10.45 -30.05
C GLY A 9 7.17 10.30 -29.38
N LYS A 10 6.20 9.62 -30.01
CA LYS A 10 4.81 9.58 -29.51
C LYS A 10 4.46 8.34 -28.66
N MET A 11 5.38 7.38 -28.53
CA MET A 11 5.15 6.13 -27.81
C MET A 11 5.78 6.09 -26.40
N PHE A 12 6.33 7.20 -25.88
CA PHE A 12 6.86 7.25 -24.51
C PHE A 12 5.96 7.99 -23.50
N LEU A 13 4.93 8.71 -23.95
CA LEU A 13 4.03 9.47 -23.06
C LEU A 13 2.74 8.75 -22.66
N ARG A 14 2.49 7.52 -23.15
CA ARG A 14 1.24 6.78 -22.88
C ARG A 14 1.34 5.79 -21.70
N ARG A 15 2.52 5.64 -21.07
CA ARG A 15 2.75 4.65 -20.00
C ARG A 15 2.53 5.20 -18.58
N PHE A 16 2.48 6.52 -18.41
CA PHE A 16 2.31 7.16 -17.10
C PHE A 16 0.92 7.77 -16.86
N ALA A 17 -0.02 7.55 -17.79
CA ALA A 17 -1.44 7.88 -17.61
C ALA A 17 -2.26 6.64 -17.16
N GLY A 18 -1.66 5.76 -16.34
CA GLY A 18 -2.41 4.79 -15.54
C GLY A 18 -3.23 5.54 -14.47
N PRO A 19 -4.35 4.98 -13.98
CA PRO A 19 -5.47 5.77 -13.52
C PRO A 19 -5.10 6.56 -12.26
N LEU A 20 -4.91 7.87 -12.41
CA LEU A 20 -4.96 8.83 -11.31
C LEU A 20 -6.34 8.86 -10.63
N LEU A 21 -7.29 8.08 -11.15
CA LEU A 21 -8.57 7.72 -10.56
C LEU A 21 -8.55 6.23 -10.20
N ALA A 22 -7.68 5.82 -9.26
CA ALA A 22 -7.88 4.53 -8.61
C ALA A 22 -9.31 4.55 -8.03
N LYS A 23 -10.19 3.67 -8.52
CA LYS A 23 -11.59 3.63 -8.09
C LYS A 23 -11.61 3.47 -6.57
N VAL A 24 -12.11 4.49 -5.85
CA VAL A 24 -12.32 4.40 -4.41
C VAL A 24 -13.32 3.28 -4.17
N LYS A 25 -13.03 2.43 -3.19
CA LYS A 25 -13.94 1.34 -2.83
C LYS A 25 -15.28 1.95 -2.38
N GLU A 26 -16.39 1.42 -2.90
CA GLU A 26 -17.73 1.97 -2.58
C GLU A 26 -18.35 1.26 -1.37
N THR A 27 -18.19 -0.06 -1.26
CA THR A 27 -18.70 -0.85 -0.13
C THR A 27 -17.71 -1.92 0.29
N THR A 28 -17.73 -2.31 1.56
CA THR A 28 -16.95 -3.44 2.09
C THR A 28 -17.60 -4.79 1.83
N GLY A 29 -18.92 -4.82 1.59
CA GLY A 29 -19.72 -6.04 1.54
C GLY A 29 -19.99 -6.66 2.91
N VAL A 30 -19.57 -5.99 3.99
CA VAL A 30 -19.71 -6.45 5.38
C VAL A 30 -20.55 -5.44 6.15
N VAL A 31 -21.60 -5.92 6.82
CA VAL A 31 -22.48 -5.06 7.63
C VAL A 31 -21.70 -4.44 8.79
N GLY A 32 -21.84 -3.12 8.97
CA GLY A 32 -21.21 -2.39 10.06
C GLY A 32 -19.72 -2.07 9.87
N LEU A 33 -19.10 -2.45 8.75
CA LEU A 33 -17.73 -2.05 8.43
C LEU A 33 -17.71 -0.97 7.35
N GLU A 34 -17.38 0.25 7.77
CA GLU A 34 -17.28 1.40 6.87
C GLU A 34 -16.07 1.31 5.94
N VAL A 35 -16.18 1.96 4.79
CA VAL A 35 -15.06 2.05 3.85
C VAL A 35 -14.12 3.17 4.26
N VAL A 36 -12.84 2.84 4.41
CA VAL A 36 -11.78 3.81 4.67
C VAL A 36 -11.11 4.23 3.34
N PRO A 37 -11.22 5.50 2.91
CA PRO A 37 -10.71 5.95 1.62
C PRO A 37 -9.16 5.98 1.57
N ASN A 38 -8.50 6.28 2.69
CA ASN A 38 -7.04 6.31 2.84
C ASN A 38 -6.51 5.08 3.61
N ALA A 39 -7.08 3.90 3.35
CA ALA A 39 -6.82 2.68 4.13
C ALA A 39 -5.33 2.35 4.31
N ARG A 40 -4.49 2.57 3.30
CA ARG A 40 -3.05 2.26 3.37
C ARG A 40 -2.32 3.10 4.42
N GLU A 41 -2.56 4.41 4.46
CA GLU A 41 -1.90 5.30 5.40
C GLU A 41 -2.35 5.00 6.83
N VAL A 42 -3.65 4.74 7.01
CA VAL A 42 -4.20 4.33 8.29
C VAL A 42 -3.55 3.02 8.76
N LEU A 43 -3.44 2.01 7.88
CA LEU A 43 -2.80 0.73 8.22
C LEU A 43 -1.34 0.88 8.61
N ILE A 44 -0.56 1.67 7.86
CA ILE A 44 0.84 1.95 8.21
C ILE A 44 0.92 2.60 9.60
N SER A 45 0.04 3.56 9.88
CA SER A 45 0.00 4.22 11.18
C SER A 45 -0.31 3.24 12.32
N LEU A 46 -1.23 2.29 12.10
CA LEU A 46 -1.61 1.28 13.08
C LEU A 46 -0.48 0.28 13.30
N TYR A 47 0.16 -0.22 12.25
CA TYR A 47 1.30 -1.12 12.38
C TYR A 47 2.48 -0.49 13.12
N ASN A 48 2.77 0.79 12.83
CA ASN A 48 3.81 1.52 13.57
C ASN A 48 3.45 1.68 15.05
N LYS A 49 2.18 1.94 15.37
CA LYS A 49 1.70 1.97 16.77
C LYS A 49 1.88 0.61 17.44
N THR A 50 1.42 -0.47 16.79
CA THR A 50 1.57 -1.84 17.30
C THR A 50 3.03 -2.22 17.54
N LEU A 51 3.95 -1.92 16.60
CA LEU A 51 5.38 -2.19 16.78
C LEU A 51 6.00 -1.38 17.92
N ASN A 52 5.48 -0.20 18.23
CA ASN A 52 5.93 0.59 19.37
C ASN A 52 5.36 0.05 20.69
N GLU A 53 4.08 -0.31 20.73
CA GLU A 53 3.42 -0.89 21.89
C GLU A 53 3.90 -2.31 22.22
N VAL A 54 4.43 -3.06 21.26
CA VAL A 54 4.96 -4.40 21.54
C VAL A 54 6.33 -4.36 22.24
N LYS A 55 7.07 -3.23 22.16
CA LYS A 55 8.41 -3.09 22.76
C LYS A 55 8.43 -3.16 24.29
N ILE A 56 7.30 -2.89 24.97
CA ILE A 56 7.18 -3.09 26.43
C ILE A 56 7.24 -4.57 26.83
N ILE A 57 6.99 -5.50 25.90
CA ILE A 57 7.10 -6.94 26.13
C ILE A 57 8.55 -7.36 25.90
N PRO A 58 9.17 -8.20 26.75
CA PRO A 58 10.52 -8.70 26.51
C PRO A 58 10.65 -9.50 25.20
N GLU A 59 11.81 -9.42 24.54
CA GLU A 59 12.08 -10.09 23.24
C GLU A 59 11.99 -11.61 23.29
N ASN A 60 12.21 -12.20 24.46
CA ASN A 60 12.18 -13.64 24.67
C ASN A 60 10.76 -14.22 24.66
N VAL A 61 9.72 -13.38 24.65
CA VAL A 61 8.33 -13.84 24.63
C VAL A 61 7.93 -14.20 23.19
N PRO A 62 7.41 -15.43 22.94
CA PRO A 62 6.98 -15.84 21.60
C PRO A 62 5.95 -14.91 20.97
N TYR A 63 5.04 -14.35 21.77
CA TYR A 63 4.03 -13.39 21.33
C TYR A 63 4.65 -12.19 20.60
N ARG A 64 5.66 -11.53 21.21
CA ARG A 64 6.36 -10.39 20.61
C ARG A 64 6.97 -10.75 19.26
N ARG A 65 7.66 -11.89 19.19
CA ARG A 65 8.31 -12.36 17.96
C ARG A 65 7.32 -12.58 16.82
N HIS A 66 6.16 -13.19 17.10
CA HIS A 66 5.15 -13.45 16.09
C HIS A 66 4.44 -12.17 15.63
N VAL A 67 4.14 -11.26 16.56
CA VAL A 67 3.50 -9.98 16.23
C VAL A 67 4.44 -9.11 15.39
N GLU A 68 5.73 -9.02 15.74
CA GLU A 68 6.73 -8.28 14.95
C GLU A 68 6.90 -8.89 13.55
N ALA A 69 7.03 -10.21 13.44
CA ALA A 69 7.19 -10.89 12.15
C ALA A 69 5.96 -10.69 11.23
N PHE A 70 4.74 -10.82 11.77
CA PHE A 70 3.51 -10.60 11.01
C PHE A 70 3.36 -9.15 10.59
N THR A 71 3.59 -8.22 11.52
CA THR A 71 3.38 -6.78 11.29
C THR A 71 4.37 -6.21 10.27
N ASN A 72 5.63 -6.68 10.29
CA ASN A 72 6.65 -6.25 9.33
C ASN A 72 6.42 -6.78 7.90
N HIS A 73 5.65 -7.85 7.73
CA HIS A 73 5.38 -8.44 6.41
C HIS A 73 4.22 -7.77 5.66
N ARG A 74 3.33 -7.06 6.36
CA ARG A 74 2.07 -6.52 5.83
C ARG A 74 2.20 -5.11 5.27
#